data_AF-A0A1V5HSY1-F1
#
_entry.id   AF-A0A1V5HSY1-F1
#
_cell.length_a   1.000
_cell.length_b   1.000
_cell.length_c   1.000
_cell.angle_alpha   90.00
_cell.angle_beta   90.00
_cell.angle_gamma   90.00
#
_symmetry.space_group_name_H-M   'P 1'
#
loop_
_entity.id
_entity.type
_entity.pdbx_description
1 polymer ?
#
loop_
_entity_poly.entity_id
_entity_poly.type
_entity_poly.pdbx_seq_one_letter_code
_entity_poly.pdbx_strand_id
1 'polypeptide(L)'
;MYADEIWNYYTAFLPNNGDDVSGVAAIKFYTYTYCTETIYGIKSDGTGNDYFTHAYAADGTTYVEPVLTSAYQAKVDAGDASTLEELNLFFYKATTSGYTGYIANAVTNLQGQSQYKDPATQVNRILYLSLVPSIAIPSLIFFFIIPLCVPNGKTIGKLILGVAVLGDDGYKAKKLYIILHYFIMLIELEVMLLPSLALGITIMGLLFLVDFVVLVLSKKHQSLHDRLSRTIVVDSRKSVWFASPEAEKEYVTSHPSSLAAKLAEENGGLDTNLVTPLDSSTLSGRKSAVSEEQVLSEESVLDLSTINKHRDLAHSGLSFDEIEQGKTAENKPAEETKPEEAKPATKKKPAATKAKKKAPAKKAAK
;
A
#
# COMPACT_ATOMS: atom_id res chain seq x y z
N MET A 1 -39.52 21.24 11.93
CA MET A 1 -38.40 21.65 11.05
C MET A 1 -38.06 20.61 9.98
N TYR A 2 -38.68 19.42 9.97
CA TYR A 2 -38.50 18.45 8.85
C TYR A 2 -39.83 18.01 8.23
N ALA A 3 -40.96 18.41 8.83
CA ALA A 3 -42.29 18.03 8.38
C ALA A 3 -42.59 18.65 7.02
N ASP A 4 -42.33 19.95 6.88
CA ASP A 4 -42.52 20.72 5.66
C ASP A 4 -41.70 20.15 4.49
N GLU A 5 -40.43 19.77 4.72
CA GLU A 5 -39.57 19.20 3.68
C GLU A 5 -40.04 17.82 3.24
N ILE A 6 -40.44 16.96 4.18
CA ILE A 6 -40.99 15.63 3.88
C ILE A 6 -42.31 15.79 3.13
N TRP A 7 -43.18 16.67 3.62
CA TRP A 7 -44.46 16.97 3.01
C TRP A 7 -44.31 17.45 1.57
N ASN A 8 -43.45 18.45 1.34
CA ASN A 8 -43.19 18.98 0.01
C ASN A 8 -42.56 17.93 -0.91
N TYR A 9 -41.67 17.08 -0.38
CA TYR A 9 -41.08 15.99 -1.17
C TYR A 9 -42.16 15.03 -1.69
N TYR A 10 -43.08 14.57 -0.84
CA TYR A 10 -44.09 13.62 -1.28
C TYR A 10 -45.24 14.29 -2.05
N THR A 11 -45.67 15.50 -1.69
CA THR A 11 -46.86 16.15 -2.27
C THR A 11 -46.59 17.05 -3.47
N ALA A 12 -45.40 17.63 -3.57
CA ALA A 12 -45.03 18.54 -4.65
C ALA A 12 -43.93 17.97 -5.56
N PHE A 13 -42.91 17.31 -5.02
CA PHE A 13 -41.80 16.82 -5.84
C PHE A 13 -42.10 15.47 -6.49
N LEU A 14 -42.39 14.42 -5.70
CA LEU A 14 -42.64 13.06 -6.18
C LEU A 14 -43.73 12.96 -7.27
N PRO A 15 -44.90 13.62 -7.15
CA PRO A 15 -45.99 13.48 -8.13
C PRO A 15 -45.70 14.14 -9.48
N ASN A 16 -44.79 15.12 -9.50
CA ASN A 16 -44.45 15.90 -10.69
C ASN A 16 -43.28 15.29 -11.47
N ASN A 17 -42.61 14.27 -10.93
CA ASN A 17 -41.36 13.77 -11.49
C ASN A 17 -41.50 12.66 -12.55
N GLY A 18 -42.71 12.20 -12.87
CA GLY A 18 -42.96 11.43 -14.09
C GLY A 18 -42.39 10.00 -14.14
N ASP A 19 -41.85 9.47 -13.05
CA ASP A 19 -41.74 8.01 -12.89
C ASP A 19 -43.19 7.48 -12.79
N ASP A 20 -43.62 6.79 -13.83
CA ASP A 20 -45.02 6.50 -14.15
C ASP A 20 -45.77 5.79 -13.01
N VAL A 21 -46.57 6.57 -12.29
CA VAL A 21 -47.71 6.07 -11.51
C VAL A 21 -48.99 6.67 -12.07
N SER A 22 -49.21 6.56 -13.39
CA SER A 22 -50.49 6.73 -14.09
C SER A 22 -51.59 7.54 -13.36
N GLY A 23 -51.61 8.87 -13.57
CA GLY A 23 -52.78 9.71 -13.27
C GLY A 23 -52.56 10.77 -12.18
N VAL A 24 -52.03 11.93 -12.58
CA VAL A 24 -51.64 13.07 -11.72
C VAL A 24 -52.70 13.51 -10.68
N ALA A 25 -53.99 13.39 -10.98
CA ALA A 25 -55.07 13.71 -10.03
C ALA A 25 -55.35 12.59 -9.01
N ALA A 26 -55.25 11.33 -9.43
CA ALA A 26 -55.31 10.18 -8.54
C ALA A 26 -54.07 10.16 -7.63
N ILE A 27 -52.89 10.46 -8.18
CA ILE A 27 -51.63 10.55 -7.44
C ILE A 27 -51.76 11.56 -6.30
N LYS A 28 -52.23 12.80 -6.49
CA LYS A 28 -52.33 13.76 -5.37
C LYS A 28 -53.18 13.25 -4.19
N PHE A 29 -54.30 12.60 -4.48
CA PHE A 29 -55.16 12.01 -3.44
C PHE A 29 -54.49 10.80 -2.79
N TYR A 30 -53.92 9.88 -3.58
CA TYR A 30 -53.16 8.73 -3.06
C TYR A 30 -51.90 9.15 -2.32
N THR A 31 -51.26 10.24 -2.71
CA THR A 31 -50.08 10.83 -2.09
C THR A 31 -50.44 11.44 -0.75
N TYR A 32 -51.58 12.12 -0.64
CA TYR A 32 -52.07 12.59 0.66
C TYR A 32 -52.31 11.39 1.58
N THR A 33 -53.12 10.42 1.16
CA THR A 33 -53.44 9.23 1.95
C THR A 33 -52.18 8.44 2.29
N TYR A 34 -51.25 8.29 1.35
CA TYR A 34 -49.95 7.66 1.60
C TYR A 34 -49.13 8.46 2.61
N CYS A 35 -49.07 9.79 2.50
CA CYS A 35 -48.39 10.63 3.47
C CYS A 35 -49.03 10.47 4.85
N THR A 36 -50.34 10.61 4.97
CA THR A 36 -50.98 10.54 6.28
C THR A 36 -50.93 9.16 6.88
N GLU A 37 -51.27 8.11 6.13
CA GLU A 37 -51.37 6.75 6.66
C GLU A 37 -50.01 6.05 6.76
N THR A 38 -49.13 6.22 5.77
CA THR A 38 -47.83 5.51 5.72
C THR A 38 -46.70 6.30 6.38
N ILE A 39 -46.67 7.63 6.21
CA ILE A 39 -45.61 8.47 6.78
C ILE A 39 -46.02 8.98 8.15
N TYR A 40 -47.19 9.58 8.30
CA TYR A 40 -47.61 10.09 9.60
C TYR A 40 -48.34 9.04 10.44
N GLY A 41 -48.70 7.87 9.92
CA GLY A 41 -49.45 6.86 10.69
C GLY A 41 -50.87 7.29 11.10
N ILE A 42 -51.38 8.38 10.52
CA ILE A 42 -52.72 8.90 10.74
C ILE A 42 -53.68 8.18 9.80
N LYS A 43 -54.56 7.37 10.37
CA LYS A 43 -55.67 6.69 9.69
C LYS A 43 -56.73 7.69 9.28
N SER A 44 -57.59 7.30 8.33
CA SER A 44 -58.70 8.12 7.83
C SER A 44 -59.70 8.63 8.88
N ASP A 45 -59.76 8.02 10.07
CA ASP A 45 -60.56 8.48 11.21
C ASP A 45 -59.82 9.47 12.13
N GLY A 46 -58.60 9.87 11.77
CA GLY A 46 -57.73 10.73 12.56
C GLY A 46 -56.97 10.04 13.69
N THR A 47 -57.04 8.71 13.80
CA THR A 47 -56.34 7.93 14.84
C THR A 47 -55.02 7.35 14.33
N GLY A 48 -54.19 6.80 15.21
CA GLY A 48 -52.98 6.04 14.84
C GLY A 48 -51.65 6.79 14.98
N ASN A 49 -51.69 8.11 15.23
CA ASN A 49 -50.53 8.89 15.61
C ASN A 49 -50.88 9.81 16.79
N ASP A 50 -50.02 9.83 17.82
CA ASP A 50 -50.24 10.65 19.01
C ASP A 50 -49.80 12.12 18.82
N TYR A 51 -48.87 12.34 17.89
CA TYR A 51 -48.21 13.62 17.63
C TYR A 51 -48.98 14.50 16.64
N PHE A 52 -49.51 13.91 15.56
CA PHE A 52 -50.08 14.62 14.41
C PHE A 52 -51.56 14.28 14.18
N THR A 53 -52.30 15.23 13.62
CA THR A 53 -53.69 15.06 13.19
C THR A 53 -53.92 15.66 11.80
N HIS A 54 -55.03 15.28 11.16
CA HIS A 54 -55.41 15.84 9.87
C HIS A 54 -55.66 17.35 9.97
N ALA A 55 -55.19 18.07 8.96
CA ALA A 55 -55.51 19.47 8.77
C ALA A 55 -56.28 19.67 7.45
N TYR A 56 -57.13 20.68 7.43
CA TYR A 56 -57.94 21.05 6.27
C TYR A 56 -57.63 22.48 5.86
N ALA A 57 -57.68 22.75 4.56
CA ALA A 57 -57.63 24.10 4.02
C ALA A 57 -58.85 24.91 4.47
N ALA A 58 -58.85 26.22 4.18
CA ALA A 58 -59.94 27.12 4.54
C ALA A 58 -61.31 26.73 3.96
N ASP A 59 -61.33 25.88 2.93
CA ASP A 59 -62.55 25.32 2.33
C ASP A 59 -63.18 24.18 3.17
N GLY A 60 -62.47 23.66 4.18
CA GLY A 60 -62.90 22.57 5.04
C GLY A 60 -62.95 21.20 4.37
N THR A 61 -62.52 21.09 3.12
CA THR A 61 -62.66 19.86 2.31
C THR A 61 -61.34 19.37 1.75
N THR A 62 -60.40 20.28 1.48
CA THR A 62 -59.10 19.93 0.93
C THR A 62 -58.14 19.65 2.06
N TYR A 63 -57.58 18.46 2.09
CA TYR A 63 -56.56 18.13 3.08
C TYR A 63 -55.27 18.90 2.84
N VAL A 64 -54.63 19.33 3.93
CA VAL A 64 -53.32 20.01 3.93
C VAL A 64 -52.34 19.29 4.85
N GLU A 65 -51.14 19.85 5.00
CA GLU A 65 -50.08 19.28 5.82
C GLU A 65 -50.57 18.96 7.24
N PRO A 66 -50.36 17.72 7.75
CA PRO A 66 -50.71 17.35 9.11
C PRO A 66 -50.11 18.31 10.14
N VAL A 67 -50.93 18.74 11.08
CA VAL A 67 -50.50 19.62 12.17
C VAL A 67 -50.33 18.84 13.45
N LEU A 68 -49.51 19.36 14.37
CA LEU A 68 -49.40 18.78 15.70
C LEU A 68 -50.77 18.81 16.40
N THR A 69 -51.06 17.78 17.18
CA THR A 69 -52.21 17.82 18.08
C THR A 69 -52.06 18.97 19.07
N SER A 70 -53.16 19.57 19.51
CA SER A 70 -53.13 20.72 20.42
C SER A 70 -52.34 20.44 21.71
N ALA A 71 -52.39 19.20 22.19
CA ALA A 71 -51.62 18.74 23.35
C ALA A 71 -50.10 18.76 23.11
N TYR A 72 -49.64 18.31 21.94
CA TYR A 72 -48.22 18.33 21.59
C TYR A 72 -47.73 19.71 21.20
N GLN A 73 -48.55 20.50 20.49
CA GLN A 73 -48.22 21.89 20.14
C GLN A 73 -47.95 22.73 21.40
N ALA A 74 -48.81 22.61 22.43
CA ALA A 74 -48.61 23.34 23.68
C ALA A 74 -47.29 22.97 24.40
N LYS A 75 -46.85 21.70 24.30
CA LYS A 75 -45.57 21.25 24.87
C LYS A 75 -44.38 21.77 24.06
N VAL A 76 -44.49 21.79 22.73
CA VAL A 76 -43.48 22.37 21.83
C VAL A 76 -43.34 23.88 22.08
N ASP A 77 -44.46 24.60 22.21
CA ASP A 77 -44.47 26.04 22.50
C ASP A 77 -43.87 26.35 23.89
N ALA A 78 -44.06 25.43 24.84
CA ALA A 78 -43.44 25.50 26.17
C ALA A 78 -41.94 25.10 26.17
N GLY A 79 -41.40 24.63 25.04
CA GLY A 79 -40.00 24.19 24.91
C GLY A 79 -39.70 22.90 25.68
N ASP A 80 -40.68 21.99 25.81
CA ASP A 80 -40.49 20.72 26.52
C ASP A 80 -39.45 19.83 25.81
N ALA A 81 -38.31 19.62 26.46
CA ALA A 81 -37.17 18.92 25.87
C ALA A 81 -37.48 17.46 25.50
N SER A 82 -38.28 16.77 26.33
CA SER A 82 -38.66 15.37 26.07
C SER A 82 -39.50 15.26 24.81
N THR A 83 -40.49 16.14 24.66
CA THR A 83 -41.36 16.18 23.48
C THR A 83 -40.56 16.52 22.21
N LEU A 84 -39.61 17.45 22.29
CA LEU A 84 -38.74 17.80 21.16
C LEU A 84 -37.84 16.64 20.75
N GLU A 85 -37.31 15.87 21.71
CA GLU A 85 -36.50 14.68 21.45
C GLU A 85 -37.34 13.57 20.81
N GLU A 86 -38.54 13.31 21.32
CA GLU A 86 -39.48 12.32 20.75
C GLU A 86 -39.85 12.67 19.30
N LEU A 87 -40.19 13.94 19.02
CA LEU A 87 -40.47 14.40 17.67
C LEU A 87 -39.25 14.28 16.76
N ASN A 88 -38.05 14.58 17.25
CA ASN A 88 -36.83 14.40 16.47
C ASN A 88 -36.61 12.92 16.14
N LEU A 89 -36.75 12.02 17.12
CA LEU A 89 -36.64 10.57 16.93
C LEU A 89 -37.70 9.99 15.99
N PHE A 90 -38.90 10.57 15.97
CA PHE A 90 -39.96 10.22 15.03
C PHE A 90 -39.51 10.47 13.58
N PHE A 91 -38.94 11.64 13.29
CA PHE A 91 -38.47 11.96 11.94
C PHE A 91 -37.14 11.32 11.58
N TYR A 92 -36.24 11.18 12.55
CA TYR A 92 -34.88 10.71 12.35
C TYR A 92 -34.31 10.02 13.59
N LYS A 93 -33.89 8.78 13.40
CA LYS A 93 -33.24 7.97 14.43
C LYS A 93 -32.05 7.24 13.84
N ALA A 94 -30.85 7.63 14.26
CA ALA A 94 -29.64 6.88 13.99
C ALA A 94 -29.64 5.56 14.77
N THR A 95 -29.27 4.47 14.10
CA THR A 95 -29.11 3.13 14.68
C THR A 95 -27.75 2.58 14.30
N THR A 96 -27.33 1.47 14.93
CA THR A 96 -26.10 0.75 14.58
C THR A 96 -26.10 0.21 13.16
N SER A 97 -27.27 0.01 12.55
CA SER A 97 -27.42 -0.55 11.20
C SER A 97 -27.74 0.52 10.14
N GLY A 98 -27.72 1.80 10.49
CA GLY A 98 -28.02 2.91 9.59
C GLY A 98 -29.02 3.90 10.17
N TYR A 99 -29.73 4.60 9.30
CA TYR A 99 -30.70 5.61 9.69
C TYR A 99 -32.12 5.07 9.52
N THR A 100 -32.95 5.28 10.55
CA THR A 100 -34.37 4.94 10.56
C THR A 100 -35.18 6.22 10.78
N GLY A 101 -36.48 6.18 10.51
CA GLY A 101 -37.34 7.35 10.57
C GLY A 101 -37.69 7.89 9.18
N TYR A 102 -38.66 8.80 9.15
CA TYR A 102 -39.29 9.23 7.90
C TYR A 102 -38.37 10.00 6.96
N ILE A 103 -37.42 10.77 7.50
CA ILE A 103 -36.40 11.45 6.69
C ILE A 103 -35.50 10.41 6.00
N ALA A 104 -35.07 9.38 6.73
CA ALA A 104 -34.23 8.32 6.16
C ALA A 104 -34.95 7.59 5.02
N ASN A 105 -36.25 7.32 5.18
CA ASN A 105 -37.07 6.72 4.13
C ASN A 105 -37.25 7.67 2.93
N ALA A 106 -37.52 8.96 3.17
CA ALA A 106 -37.66 9.96 2.10
C ALA A 106 -36.36 10.09 1.29
N VAL A 107 -35.21 10.14 1.97
CA VAL A 107 -33.88 10.16 1.32
C VAL A 107 -33.63 8.88 0.54
N THR A 108 -33.97 7.71 1.10
CA THR A 108 -33.82 6.42 0.40
C THR A 108 -34.69 6.36 -0.86
N ASN A 109 -35.94 6.80 -0.77
CA ASN A 109 -36.86 6.89 -1.90
C ASN A 109 -36.33 7.88 -2.96
N LEU A 110 -35.82 9.04 -2.53
CA LEU A 110 -35.22 10.04 -3.43
C LEU A 110 -34.00 9.45 -4.16
N GLN A 111 -33.15 8.70 -3.45
CA GLN A 111 -31.97 8.06 -4.04
C GLN A 111 -32.32 6.94 -5.03
N GLY A 112 -33.50 6.32 -4.88
CA GLY A 112 -34.00 5.28 -5.77
C GLY A 112 -34.61 5.81 -7.08
N GLN A 113 -35.00 7.08 -7.12
CA GLN A 113 -35.61 7.73 -8.29
C GLN A 113 -34.63 7.90 -9.46
N SER A 114 -35.14 7.83 -10.69
CA SER A 114 -34.33 7.94 -11.92
C SER A 114 -33.58 9.28 -12.01
N GLN A 115 -34.21 10.38 -11.59
CA GLN A 115 -33.66 11.74 -11.61
C GLN A 115 -32.47 11.92 -10.67
N TYR A 116 -32.35 11.09 -9.62
CA TYR A 116 -31.17 11.08 -8.75
C TYR A 116 -30.16 10.02 -9.21
N LYS A 117 -30.65 8.82 -9.53
CA LYS A 117 -29.84 7.68 -9.94
C LYS A 117 -29.08 7.93 -11.23
N ASP A 118 -29.69 8.56 -12.23
CA ASP A 118 -29.08 8.78 -13.53
C ASP A 118 -27.93 9.80 -13.44
N PRO A 119 -28.09 11.01 -12.86
CA PRO A 119 -26.97 11.91 -12.64
C PRO A 119 -25.90 11.31 -11.73
N ALA A 120 -26.28 10.61 -10.65
CA ALA A 120 -25.31 9.96 -9.77
C ALA A 120 -24.47 8.90 -10.52
N THR A 121 -25.12 8.12 -11.39
CA THR A 121 -24.44 7.13 -12.24
C THR A 121 -23.53 7.82 -13.26
N GLN A 122 -23.97 8.92 -13.87
CA GLN A 122 -23.14 9.70 -14.79
C GLN A 122 -21.91 10.30 -14.10
N VAL A 123 -22.09 10.90 -12.92
CA VAL A 123 -20.99 11.44 -12.11
C VAL A 123 -20.02 10.32 -11.73
N ASN A 124 -20.50 9.19 -11.22
CA ASN A 124 -19.66 8.04 -10.87
C ASN A 124 -18.90 7.51 -12.08
N ARG A 125 -19.54 7.46 -13.26
CA ARG A 125 -18.89 7.06 -14.51
C ARG A 125 -17.79 8.05 -14.92
N ILE A 126 -18.03 9.35 -14.82
CA ILE A 126 -17.03 10.39 -15.13
C ILE A 126 -15.85 10.29 -14.15
N LEU A 127 -16.12 10.13 -12.86
CA LEU A 127 -15.09 9.96 -11.83
C LEU A 127 -14.24 8.71 -12.12
N TYR A 128 -14.88 7.59 -12.43
CA TYR A 128 -14.19 6.35 -12.80
C TYR A 128 -13.35 6.52 -14.08
N LEU A 129 -13.91 7.10 -15.14
CA LEU A 129 -13.20 7.34 -16.39
C LEU A 129 -12.03 8.32 -16.23
N SER A 130 -12.10 9.23 -15.26
CA SER A 130 -11.01 10.15 -14.92
C SER A 130 -9.92 9.46 -14.09
N LEU A 131 -10.29 8.49 -13.26
CA LEU A 131 -9.37 7.70 -12.44
C LEU A 131 -8.53 6.73 -13.28
N VAL A 132 -9.14 6.08 -14.28
CA VAL A 132 -8.49 5.09 -15.15
C VAL A 132 -7.15 5.60 -15.72
N PRO A 133 -7.08 6.71 -16.47
CA PRO A 133 -5.80 7.19 -17.01
C PRO A 133 -4.85 7.67 -15.91
N SER A 134 -5.37 8.15 -14.78
CA SER A 134 -4.58 8.63 -13.66
C SER A 134 -3.79 7.52 -12.96
N ILE A 135 -4.28 6.27 -13.01
CA ILE A 135 -3.59 5.10 -12.47
C ILE A 135 -2.86 4.33 -13.59
N ALA A 136 -3.54 4.07 -14.72
CA ALA A 136 -3.00 3.23 -15.80
C ALA A 136 -1.72 3.82 -16.42
N ILE A 137 -1.69 5.13 -16.69
CA ILE A 137 -0.55 5.75 -17.37
C ILE A 137 0.71 5.71 -16.50
N PRO A 138 0.68 6.16 -15.22
CA PRO A 138 1.84 5.99 -14.34
C PRO A 138 2.24 4.53 -14.14
N SER A 139 1.29 3.62 -13.94
CA SER A 139 1.55 2.19 -13.78
C SER A 139 2.30 1.63 -15.00
N LEU A 140 1.81 1.91 -16.20
CA LEU A 140 2.45 1.51 -17.45
C LEU A 140 3.86 2.10 -17.57
N ILE A 141 4.05 3.38 -17.26
CA ILE A 141 5.37 4.01 -17.39
C ILE A 141 6.35 3.42 -16.38
N PHE A 142 6.01 3.42 -15.09
CA PHE A 142 6.95 3.08 -14.02
C PHE A 142 7.18 1.59 -13.83
N PHE A 143 6.16 0.76 -14.05
CA PHE A 143 6.24 -0.68 -13.81
C PHE A 143 6.41 -1.51 -15.08
N PHE A 144 6.20 -0.93 -16.27
CA PHE A 144 6.37 -1.64 -17.53
C PHE A 144 7.41 -0.99 -18.46
N ILE A 145 7.26 0.28 -18.84
CA ILE A 145 8.15 0.92 -19.81
C ILE A 145 9.56 1.10 -19.24
N ILE A 146 9.70 1.70 -18.05
CA ILE A 146 11.00 1.97 -17.44
C ILE A 146 11.82 0.68 -17.28
N PRO A 147 11.30 -0.42 -16.69
CA PRO A 147 12.06 -1.66 -16.57
C PRO A 147 12.51 -2.25 -17.90
N LEU A 148 11.77 -2.04 -18.99
CA LEU A 148 12.17 -2.50 -20.32
C LEU A 148 13.30 -1.68 -20.94
N CYS A 149 13.39 -0.40 -20.59
CA CYS A 149 14.46 0.49 -21.04
C CYS A 149 15.72 0.37 -20.18
N VAL A 150 15.59 -0.01 -18.91
CA VAL A 150 16.71 -0.12 -17.97
C VAL A 150 17.43 -1.47 -18.14
N PRO A 151 18.78 -1.49 -18.20
CA PRO A 151 19.54 -2.74 -18.26
C PRO A 151 19.19 -3.71 -17.13
N ASN A 152 19.09 -4.99 -17.47
CA ASN A 152 18.73 -6.08 -16.54
C ASN A 152 17.32 -5.95 -15.94
N GLY A 153 16.43 -5.24 -16.61
CA GLY A 153 15.01 -5.25 -16.26
C GLY A 153 14.77 -4.70 -14.86
N LYS A 154 15.39 -3.58 -14.45
CA LYS A 154 15.26 -3.07 -13.08
C LYS A 154 14.21 -1.96 -13.00
N THR A 155 13.26 -2.08 -12.05
CA THR A 155 12.40 -0.95 -11.64
C THR A 155 13.19 0.04 -10.79
N ILE A 156 12.67 1.24 -10.59
CA ILE A 156 13.26 2.24 -9.68
C ILE A 156 13.44 1.65 -8.26
N GLY A 157 12.44 0.93 -7.76
CA GLY A 157 12.53 0.25 -6.47
C GLY A 157 13.64 -0.82 -6.44
N LYS A 158 13.74 -1.66 -7.49
CA LYS A 158 14.81 -2.66 -7.60
C LYS A 158 16.20 -2.01 -7.72
N LEU A 159 16.32 -0.85 -8.35
CA LEU A 159 17.58 -0.07 -8.39
C LEU A 159 18.00 0.37 -6.99
N ILE A 160 17.07 0.94 -6.21
CA ILE A 160 17.34 1.40 -4.84
C ILE A 160 17.72 0.24 -3.93
N LEU A 161 16.97 -0.87 -4.02
CA LEU A 161 17.18 -2.07 -3.20
C LEU A 161 18.39 -2.90 -3.65
N GLY A 162 19.00 -2.59 -4.80
CA GLY A 162 20.12 -3.37 -5.32
C GLY A 162 19.69 -4.76 -5.79
N VAL A 163 18.50 -4.90 -6.33
CA VAL A 163 17.93 -6.18 -6.79
C VAL A 163 17.97 -6.26 -8.32
N ALA A 164 18.25 -7.44 -8.87
CA ALA A 164 18.24 -7.72 -10.31
C ALA A 164 17.30 -8.87 -10.66
N VAL A 165 16.81 -8.87 -11.91
CA VAL A 165 16.02 -9.96 -12.48
C VAL A 165 16.89 -10.74 -13.46
N LEU A 166 17.01 -12.04 -13.24
CA LEU A 166 17.75 -12.99 -14.06
C LEU A 166 16.81 -14.04 -14.66
N GLY A 167 17.30 -14.82 -15.62
CA GLY A 167 16.59 -16.00 -16.10
C GLY A 167 16.56 -17.09 -15.03
N ASP A 168 15.61 -18.02 -15.14
CA ASP A 168 15.54 -19.21 -14.27
C ASP A 168 16.76 -20.14 -14.38
N ASP A 169 17.57 -19.95 -15.42
CA ASP A 169 18.88 -20.57 -15.65
C ASP A 169 20.04 -19.89 -14.88
N GLY A 170 19.79 -18.76 -14.22
CA GLY A 170 20.79 -17.97 -13.49
C GLY A 170 21.64 -17.05 -14.37
N TYR A 171 21.37 -16.99 -15.68
CA TYR A 171 22.04 -16.07 -16.60
C TYR A 171 21.20 -14.82 -16.86
N LYS A 172 21.72 -13.91 -17.67
CA LYS A 172 21.00 -12.71 -18.08
C LYS A 172 19.66 -13.08 -18.76
N ALA A 173 18.56 -12.60 -18.18
CA ALA A 173 17.22 -12.86 -18.71
C ALA A 173 17.08 -12.37 -20.17
N LYS A 174 16.44 -13.20 -21.01
CA LYS A 174 16.04 -12.81 -22.37
C LYS A 174 15.03 -11.67 -22.29
N LYS A 175 15.08 -10.72 -23.23
CA LYS A 175 14.16 -9.56 -23.27
C LYS A 175 12.69 -9.96 -23.20
N LEU A 176 12.30 -11.06 -23.85
CA LEU A 176 10.92 -11.56 -23.83
C LEU A 176 10.47 -11.99 -22.43
N TYR A 177 11.35 -12.60 -21.63
CA TYR A 177 11.05 -12.99 -20.24
C TYR A 177 10.93 -11.78 -19.34
N ILE A 178 11.74 -10.75 -19.55
CA ILE A 178 11.61 -9.46 -18.86
C ILE A 178 10.27 -8.79 -19.21
N ILE A 179 9.87 -8.78 -20.49
CA ILE A 179 8.56 -8.28 -20.93
C ILE A 179 7.44 -9.03 -20.24
N LEU A 180 7.48 -10.36 -20.23
CA LEU A 180 6.45 -11.17 -19.60
C LEU A 180 6.38 -10.95 -18.08
N HIS A 181 7.53 -10.87 -17.40
CA HIS A 181 7.61 -10.58 -15.96
C HIS A 181 6.90 -9.26 -15.60
N TYR A 182 7.23 -8.18 -16.31
CA TYR A 182 6.63 -6.88 -16.04
C TYR A 182 5.21 -6.74 -16.55
N PHE A 183 4.83 -7.49 -17.58
CA PHE A 183 3.44 -7.51 -18.05
C PHE A 183 2.51 -8.15 -17.01
N ILE A 184 2.94 -9.25 -16.38
CA ILE A 184 2.17 -9.90 -15.31
C ILE A 184 2.02 -8.95 -14.12
N MET A 185 3.12 -8.33 -13.67
CA MET A 185 3.06 -7.35 -12.58
C MET A 185 2.18 -6.13 -12.91
N LEU A 186 2.17 -5.68 -14.18
CA LEU A 186 1.28 -4.61 -14.61
C LEU A 186 -0.18 -5.05 -14.47
N ILE A 187 -0.54 -6.24 -14.97
CA ILE A 187 -1.91 -6.76 -14.84
C ILE A 187 -2.34 -6.83 -13.36
N GLU A 188 -1.47 -7.33 -12.47
CA GLU A 188 -1.75 -7.39 -11.04
C GLU A 188 -2.04 -6.00 -10.44
N LEU A 189 -1.32 -4.98 -10.88
CA LEU A 189 -1.54 -3.59 -10.45
C LEU A 189 -2.82 -3.00 -11.05
N GLU A 190 -3.13 -3.28 -12.31
CA GLU A 190 -4.35 -2.80 -13.00
C GLU A 190 -5.64 -3.40 -12.42
N VAL A 191 -5.58 -4.46 -11.60
CA VAL A 191 -6.75 -4.95 -10.84
C VAL A 191 -7.32 -3.86 -9.92
N MET A 192 -6.51 -2.88 -9.50
CA MET A 192 -7.01 -1.72 -8.76
C MET A 192 -8.00 -0.85 -9.55
N LEU A 193 -8.00 -0.95 -10.88
CA LEU A 193 -8.95 -0.23 -11.75
C LEU A 193 -10.34 -0.87 -11.81
N LEU A 194 -10.63 -1.93 -11.05
CA LEU A 194 -11.98 -2.46 -11.04
C LEU A 194 -13.01 -1.40 -10.58
N PRO A 195 -14.27 -1.42 -11.09
CA PRO A 195 -15.28 -0.40 -10.78
C PRO A 195 -15.57 -0.21 -9.28
N SER A 196 -15.29 -1.25 -8.48
CA SER A 196 -15.31 -1.18 -7.03
C SER A 196 -13.89 -1.20 -6.50
N LEU A 197 -13.45 -0.08 -5.91
CA LEU A 197 -12.12 0.02 -5.27
C LEU A 197 -11.93 -1.04 -4.18
N ALA A 198 -12.98 -1.30 -3.38
CA ALA A 198 -12.93 -2.33 -2.34
C ALA A 198 -12.72 -3.73 -2.93
N LEU A 199 -13.38 -4.03 -4.05
CA LEU A 199 -13.18 -5.27 -4.78
C LEU A 199 -11.76 -5.36 -5.36
N GLY A 200 -11.27 -4.27 -5.97
CA GLY A 200 -9.90 -4.18 -6.51
C GLY A 200 -8.84 -4.45 -5.44
N ILE A 201 -8.94 -3.79 -4.28
CA ILE A 201 -8.03 -4.00 -3.14
C ILE A 201 -8.11 -5.44 -2.64
N THR A 202 -9.31 -6.00 -2.53
CA THR A 202 -9.50 -7.39 -2.04
C THR A 202 -8.85 -8.40 -2.98
N ILE A 203 -9.07 -8.27 -4.29
CA ILE A 203 -8.49 -9.18 -5.28
C ILE A 203 -6.98 -9.01 -5.35
N MET A 204 -6.46 -7.78 -5.34
CA MET A 204 -5.02 -7.53 -5.31
C MET A 204 -4.35 -8.15 -4.07
N GLY A 205 -4.95 -7.96 -2.90
CA GLY A 205 -4.48 -8.57 -1.66
C GLY A 205 -4.47 -10.10 -1.73
N LEU A 206 -5.49 -10.70 -2.35
CA LEU A 206 -5.54 -12.14 -2.58
C LEU A 206 -4.46 -12.61 -3.56
N LEU A 207 -4.22 -11.88 -4.65
CA LEU A 207 -3.17 -12.21 -5.61
C LEU A 207 -1.79 -12.19 -4.95
N PHE A 208 -1.47 -11.14 -4.18
CA PHE A 208 -0.20 -11.09 -3.45
C PHE A 208 -0.10 -12.17 -2.37
N LEU A 209 -1.20 -12.51 -1.69
CA LEU A 209 -1.20 -13.60 -0.73
C LEU A 209 -0.89 -14.93 -1.41
N VAL A 210 -1.50 -15.21 -2.56
CA VAL A 210 -1.24 -16.41 -3.35
C VAL A 210 0.20 -16.43 -3.84
N ASP A 211 0.70 -15.31 -4.38
CA ASP A 211 2.07 -15.17 -4.87
C ASP A 211 3.10 -15.41 -3.74
N PHE A 212 2.84 -14.85 -2.56
CA PHE A 212 3.64 -15.05 -1.36
C PHE A 212 3.61 -16.50 -0.87
N VAL A 213 2.43 -17.14 -0.82
CA VAL A 213 2.30 -18.56 -0.44
C VAL A 213 3.07 -19.45 -1.43
N VAL A 214 3.00 -19.15 -2.73
CA VAL A 214 3.79 -19.86 -3.75
C VAL A 214 5.28 -19.67 -3.51
N LEU A 215 5.73 -18.44 -3.23
CA LEU A 215 7.13 -18.15 -2.95
C LEU A 215 7.66 -18.91 -1.73
N VAL A 216 6.89 -18.96 -0.63
CA VAL A 216 7.28 -19.66 0.61
C VAL A 216 7.28 -21.18 0.44
N LEU A 217 6.28 -21.75 -0.26
CA LEU A 217 6.17 -23.19 -0.46
C LEU A 217 7.03 -23.71 -1.63
N SER A 218 7.48 -22.81 -2.52
CA SER A 218 8.33 -23.17 -3.64
C SER A 218 9.72 -23.55 -3.17
N LYS A 219 10.15 -24.76 -3.53
CA LYS A 219 11.54 -25.20 -3.34
C LYS A 219 12.55 -24.30 -4.07
N LYS A 220 12.09 -23.55 -5.08
CA LYS A 220 12.92 -22.62 -5.86
C LYS A 220 12.96 -21.21 -5.26
N HIS A 221 12.17 -20.94 -4.21
CA HIS A 221 11.93 -19.59 -3.68
C HIS A 221 11.51 -18.58 -4.76
N GLN A 222 10.76 -19.05 -5.75
CA GLN A 222 10.23 -18.25 -6.86
C GLN A 222 8.77 -17.90 -6.60
N SER A 223 8.42 -16.63 -6.81
CA SER A 223 7.03 -16.18 -6.85
C SER A 223 6.28 -16.78 -8.05
N LEU A 224 4.95 -16.69 -8.03
CA LEU A 224 4.11 -17.17 -9.14
C LEU A 224 4.42 -16.39 -10.42
N HIS A 225 4.52 -15.07 -10.34
CA HIS A 225 4.82 -14.23 -11.51
C HIS A 225 6.23 -14.48 -12.06
N ASP A 226 7.22 -14.74 -11.20
CA ASP A 226 8.57 -15.14 -11.62
C ASP A 226 8.56 -16.50 -12.33
N ARG A 227 7.83 -17.47 -11.78
CA ARG A 227 7.72 -18.81 -12.36
C ARG A 227 7.06 -18.77 -13.74
N LEU A 228 6.02 -17.96 -13.92
CA LEU A 228 5.33 -17.79 -15.20
C LEU A 228 6.23 -17.11 -16.24
N SER A 229 7.10 -16.19 -15.80
CA SER A 229 8.00 -15.44 -16.69
C SER A 229 9.36 -16.11 -16.90
N ARG A 230 9.64 -17.24 -16.24
CA ARG A 230 10.96 -17.91 -16.22
C ARG A 230 12.07 -16.98 -15.74
N THR A 231 11.78 -16.24 -14.67
CA THR A 231 12.75 -15.33 -14.04
C THR A 231 13.02 -15.70 -12.59
N ILE A 232 14.12 -15.17 -12.06
CA ILE A 232 14.44 -15.14 -10.64
C ILE A 232 14.90 -13.76 -10.24
N VAL A 233 14.73 -13.45 -8.96
CA VAL A 233 15.15 -12.19 -8.37
C VAL A 233 16.35 -12.44 -7.46
N VAL A 234 17.46 -11.71 -7.70
CA VAL A 234 18.72 -11.88 -6.96
C VAL A 234 19.23 -10.54 -6.42
N ASP A 235 20.05 -10.59 -5.37
CA ASP A 235 20.77 -9.44 -4.85
C ASP A 235 21.94 -9.09 -5.79
N SER A 236 21.79 -7.98 -6.51
CA SER A 236 22.78 -7.54 -7.48
C SER A 236 24.08 -7.03 -6.86
N ARG A 237 24.13 -6.78 -5.55
CA ARG A 237 25.34 -6.36 -4.84
C ARG A 237 26.19 -7.55 -4.40
N LYS A 238 25.56 -8.72 -4.21
CA LYS A 238 26.20 -9.94 -3.70
C LYS A 238 26.39 -11.03 -4.75
N SER A 239 25.80 -10.88 -5.95
CA SER A 239 25.82 -11.90 -6.99
C SER A 239 26.60 -11.47 -8.23
N VAL A 240 27.31 -12.43 -8.84
CA VAL A 240 27.94 -12.29 -10.15
C VAL A 240 27.19 -13.18 -11.14
N TRP A 241 26.79 -12.63 -12.30
CA TRP A 241 26.07 -13.37 -13.33
C TRP A 241 26.61 -13.05 -14.72
N PHE A 242 26.49 -14.02 -15.62
CA PHE A 242 27.02 -13.94 -16.98
C PHE A 242 25.91 -13.78 -18.02
N ALA A 243 26.28 -13.31 -19.21
CA ALA A 243 25.34 -13.16 -20.32
C ALA A 243 24.90 -14.51 -20.90
N SER A 244 25.80 -15.50 -20.90
CA SER A 244 25.55 -16.84 -21.39
C SER A 244 26.50 -17.85 -20.69
N PRO A 245 26.22 -19.15 -20.79
CA PRO A 245 27.11 -20.20 -20.29
C PRO A 245 28.51 -20.11 -20.90
N GLU A 246 28.63 -19.78 -22.18
CA GLU A 246 29.91 -19.66 -22.88
C GLU A 246 30.75 -18.50 -22.32
N ALA A 247 30.11 -17.38 -22.01
CA ALA A 247 30.77 -16.23 -21.38
C ALA A 247 31.26 -16.55 -19.95
N GLU A 248 30.53 -17.37 -19.20
CA GLU A 248 31.01 -17.91 -17.92
C GLU A 248 32.27 -18.76 -18.15
N LYS A 249 32.27 -19.62 -19.18
CA LYS A 249 33.43 -20.49 -19.46
C LYS A 249 34.69 -19.72 -19.80
N GLU A 250 34.58 -18.72 -20.67
CA GLU A 250 35.67 -17.85 -21.07
C GLU A 250 36.23 -17.05 -19.87
N TYR A 251 35.33 -16.54 -19.02
CA TYR A 251 35.73 -15.77 -17.83
C TYR A 251 36.50 -16.63 -16.82
N VAL A 252 35.99 -17.83 -16.51
CA VAL A 252 36.64 -18.75 -15.56
C VAL A 252 38.01 -19.19 -16.07
N THR A 253 38.13 -19.46 -17.37
CA THR A 253 39.40 -19.88 -17.99
C THR A 253 40.44 -18.76 -17.97
N SER A 254 40.01 -17.51 -18.21
CA SER A 254 40.90 -16.34 -18.22
C SER A 254 41.24 -15.82 -16.81
N HIS A 255 40.40 -16.09 -15.82
CA HIS A 255 40.55 -15.60 -14.44
C HIS A 255 40.42 -16.76 -13.42
N PRO A 256 41.40 -17.68 -13.35
CA PRO A 256 41.33 -18.86 -12.50
C PRO A 256 41.33 -18.55 -10.99
N SER A 257 41.81 -17.38 -10.58
CA SER A 257 41.77 -16.93 -9.18
C SER A 257 40.45 -16.29 -8.76
N SER A 258 39.51 -16.09 -9.71
CA SER A 258 38.24 -15.42 -9.45
C SER A 258 37.31 -16.28 -8.61
N LEU A 259 36.39 -15.63 -7.88
CA LEU A 259 35.35 -16.31 -7.12
C LEU A 259 34.50 -17.22 -8.03
N ALA A 260 34.16 -16.76 -9.24
CA ALA A 260 33.45 -17.59 -10.23
C ALA A 260 34.21 -18.88 -10.59
N ALA A 261 35.54 -18.82 -10.71
CA ALA A 261 36.37 -20.00 -11.00
C ALA A 261 36.41 -20.98 -9.81
N LYS A 262 36.58 -20.47 -8.58
CA LYS A 262 36.52 -21.31 -7.36
C LYS A 262 35.17 -22.01 -7.21
N LEU A 263 34.08 -21.31 -7.51
CA LEU A 263 32.74 -21.87 -7.47
C LEU A 263 32.47 -22.88 -8.59
N ALA A 264 33.02 -22.66 -9.77
CA ALA A 264 32.95 -23.62 -10.86
C ALA A 264 33.68 -24.92 -10.51
N GLU A 265 34.86 -24.84 -9.89
CA GLU A 265 35.61 -26.02 -9.42
C GLU A 265 34.83 -26.78 -8.34
N GLU A 266 34.26 -26.05 -7.36
CA GLU A 266 33.52 -26.65 -6.26
C GLU A 266 32.21 -27.34 -6.72
N ASN A 267 31.61 -26.87 -7.81
CA ASN A 267 30.41 -27.45 -8.41
C ASN A 267 30.70 -28.58 -9.43
N GLY A 268 31.93 -29.08 -9.51
CA GLY A 268 32.29 -30.23 -10.36
C GLY A 268 32.76 -29.88 -11.78
N GLY A 269 33.18 -28.63 -12.02
CA GLY A 269 33.81 -28.18 -13.27
C GLY A 269 32.83 -27.63 -14.32
N LEU A 270 33.40 -26.96 -15.34
CA LEU A 270 32.68 -26.33 -16.46
C LEU A 270 32.14 -27.32 -17.52
N ASP A 271 32.55 -28.59 -17.41
CA ASP A 271 32.26 -29.62 -18.40
C ASP A 271 31.02 -30.41 -18.01
N THR A 272 29.87 -29.81 -18.26
CA THR A 272 28.66 -30.61 -18.47
C THR A 272 27.82 -30.04 -19.60
N ASN A 273 27.57 -30.88 -20.59
CA ASN A 273 26.42 -30.80 -21.49
C ASN A 273 25.10 -30.98 -20.69
N LEU A 274 24.85 -30.11 -19.71
CA LEU A 274 23.65 -30.13 -18.87
C LEU A 274 22.50 -29.43 -19.63
N VAL A 275 21.99 -30.12 -20.66
CA VAL A 275 20.69 -29.86 -21.30
C VAL A 275 19.54 -30.46 -20.45
N THR A 276 19.84 -31.08 -19.31
CA THR A 276 18.81 -31.47 -18.35
C THR A 276 18.34 -30.24 -17.56
N PRO A 277 17.02 -30.04 -17.39
CA PRO A 277 16.52 -28.98 -16.53
C PRO A 277 17.05 -29.24 -15.13
N LEU A 278 18.03 -28.43 -14.69
CA LEU A 278 18.67 -28.60 -13.38
C LEU A 278 17.59 -28.56 -12.29
N ASP A 279 17.63 -29.58 -11.43
CA ASP A 279 16.76 -29.66 -10.27
C ASP A 279 17.13 -28.54 -9.29
N SER A 280 16.20 -27.62 -9.12
CA SER A 280 16.38 -26.29 -8.50
C SER A 280 16.71 -26.28 -7.01
N SER A 281 16.71 -27.44 -6.34
CA SER A 281 17.33 -27.56 -5.02
C SER A 281 18.82 -27.20 -5.05
N THR A 282 19.46 -27.30 -6.23
CA THR A 282 20.82 -26.83 -6.49
C THR A 282 20.91 -25.39 -6.99
N LEU A 283 19.81 -24.71 -7.33
CA LEU A 283 19.80 -23.30 -7.77
C LEU A 283 19.64 -22.32 -6.60
N SER A 284 19.01 -22.74 -5.50
CA SER A 284 19.17 -22.09 -4.19
C SER A 284 20.62 -22.24 -3.65
N GLY A 285 21.35 -23.22 -4.20
CA GLY A 285 22.73 -23.57 -3.82
C GLY A 285 23.77 -23.43 -4.94
N ARG A 286 23.49 -22.70 -6.04
CA ARG A 286 24.57 -22.33 -6.97
C ARG A 286 25.26 -21.17 -6.26
N LYS A 287 26.37 -21.51 -5.61
CA LYS A 287 27.20 -20.67 -4.72
C LYS A 287 27.70 -19.34 -5.30
N SER A 288 27.15 -18.82 -6.40
CA SER A 288 27.40 -17.46 -6.90
C SER A 288 26.64 -16.38 -6.13
N ALA A 289 25.78 -16.75 -5.16
CA ALA A 289 25.13 -15.85 -4.22
C ALA A 289 25.22 -16.43 -2.80
N VAL A 290 26.34 -16.20 -2.11
CA VAL A 290 26.52 -16.63 -0.73
C VAL A 290 25.85 -15.61 0.22
N SER A 291 25.01 -16.12 1.12
CA SER A 291 24.40 -15.39 2.23
C SER A 291 25.43 -15.11 3.34
N GLU A 292 25.16 -14.07 4.15
CA GLU A 292 26.01 -13.53 5.23
C GLU A 292 26.62 -14.56 6.19
N GLU A 293 26.03 -15.75 6.31
CA GLU A 293 26.40 -16.75 7.30
C GLU A 293 27.74 -17.45 7.00
N GLN A 294 28.16 -17.55 5.73
CA GLN A 294 29.49 -18.08 5.36
C GLN A 294 30.59 -17.00 5.40
N VAL A 295 30.24 -15.73 5.12
CA VAL A 295 31.19 -14.60 5.23
C VAL A 295 31.57 -14.35 6.69
N LEU A 296 30.62 -14.49 7.63
CA LEU A 296 30.92 -14.37 9.06
C LEU A 296 31.74 -15.54 9.61
N SER A 297 31.67 -16.73 9.01
CA SER A 297 32.55 -17.84 9.39
C SER A 297 33.99 -17.66 8.87
N GLU A 298 34.17 -17.03 7.70
CA GLU A 298 35.49 -16.85 7.08
C GLU A 298 36.20 -15.53 7.46
N GLU A 299 35.47 -14.44 7.75
CA GLU A 299 36.06 -13.21 8.30
C GLU A 299 36.42 -13.31 9.80
N SER A 300 36.09 -14.42 10.46
CA SER A 300 36.58 -14.72 11.81
C SER A 300 38.04 -15.23 11.84
N VAL A 301 38.61 -15.56 10.67
CA VAL A 301 40.04 -15.81 10.55
C VAL A 301 40.72 -14.47 10.30
N LEU A 302 41.01 -13.75 11.39
CA LEU A 302 42.01 -12.68 11.39
C LEU A 302 43.26 -13.22 10.67
N ASP A 303 43.65 -12.59 9.56
CA ASP A 303 44.94 -12.85 8.93
C ASP A 303 46.06 -12.33 9.85
N LEU A 304 46.45 -13.18 10.80
CA LEU A 304 47.51 -12.90 11.77
C LEU A 304 48.89 -12.77 11.11
N SER A 305 49.03 -13.10 9.82
CA SER A 305 50.32 -13.02 9.11
C SER A 305 50.76 -11.59 8.82
N THR A 306 49.82 -10.63 8.77
CA THR A 306 50.10 -9.20 8.54
C THR A 306 50.22 -8.39 9.82
N ILE A 307 49.59 -8.83 10.93
CA ILE A 307 49.68 -8.15 12.23
C ILE A 307 51.09 -8.08 12.78
N ASN A 308 51.87 -9.17 12.68
CA ASN A 308 53.26 -9.15 13.14
C ASN A 308 54.12 -8.25 12.25
N LYS A 309 53.91 -8.24 10.93
CA LYS A 309 54.64 -7.34 10.01
C LYS A 309 54.40 -5.87 10.31
N HIS A 310 53.15 -5.47 10.57
CA HIS A 310 52.84 -4.08 10.93
C HIS A 310 53.32 -3.72 12.35
N ARG A 311 53.32 -4.67 13.28
CA ARG A 311 53.89 -4.48 14.62
C ARG A 311 55.41 -4.29 14.58
N ASP A 312 56.10 -5.10 13.79
CA ASP A 312 57.54 -5.03 13.63
C ASP A 312 57.96 -3.77 12.86
N LEU A 313 57.17 -3.34 11.85
CA LEU A 313 57.35 -2.05 11.18
C LEU A 313 57.13 -0.87 12.14
N ALA A 314 56.13 -0.91 13.02
CA ALA A 314 55.90 0.13 14.02
C ALA A 314 57.06 0.21 15.05
N HIS A 315 57.67 -0.93 15.40
CA HIS A 315 58.84 -0.96 16.28
C HIS A 315 60.15 -0.55 15.59
N SER A 316 60.23 -0.60 14.25
CA SER A 316 61.43 -0.20 13.50
C SER A 316 61.69 1.31 13.48
N GLY A 317 60.71 2.12 13.91
CA GLY A 317 60.83 3.58 13.98
C GLY A 317 61.04 4.25 12.62
N LEU A 318 60.62 3.59 11.53
CA LEU A 318 60.63 4.15 10.18
C LEU A 318 59.52 5.19 10.05
N SER A 319 59.85 6.32 9.42
CA SER A 319 58.86 7.33 9.06
C SER A 319 58.00 6.85 7.89
N PHE A 320 56.80 7.42 7.77
CA PHE A 320 55.84 7.03 6.73
C PHE A 320 56.43 7.17 5.31
N ASP A 321 57.22 8.23 5.09
CA ASP A 321 57.87 8.50 3.81
C ASP A 321 58.94 7.44 3.46
N GLU A 322 59.60 6.84 4.45
CA GLU A 322 60.59 5.78 4.23
C GLU A 322 59.94 4.44 3.87
N ILE A 323 58.72 4.20 4.36
CA ILE A 323 57.93 3.02 4.04
C ILE A 323 57.40 3.10 2.60
N GLU A 324 56.94 4.28 2.16
CA GLU A 324 56.52 4.48 0.76
C GLU A 324 57.67 4.33 -0.25
N GLN A 325 58.90 4.64 0.18
CA GLN A 325 60.12 4.43 -0.61
C GLN A 325 60.64 2.98 -0.58
N GLY A 326 59.90 2.05 0.04
CA GLY A 326 60.23 0.62 0.04
C GLY A 326 61.38 0.22 0.96
N LYS A 327 61.75 1.06 1.94
CA LYS A 327 62.77 0.68 2.93
C LYS A 327 62.16 -0.26 3.99
N THR A 328 62.79 -1.41 4.18
CA THR A 328 62.45 -2.37 5.23
C THR A 328 63.42 -2.26 6.41
N ALA A 329 63.01 -2.74 7.59
CA ALA A 329 63.79 -2.68 8.82
C ALA A 329 65.17 -3.36 8.72
N GLU A 330 65.38 -4.27 7.76
CA GLU A 330 66.66 -4.95 7.52
C GLU A 330 67.74 -4.06 6.88
N ASN A 331 67.38 -2.91 6.29
CA ASN A 331 68.28 -2.08 5.48
C ASN A 331 68.74 -0.78 6.16
N LYS A 332 68.57 -0.63 7.49
CA LYS A 332 68.93 0.61 8.19
C LYS A 332 70.41 0.59 8.65
N PRO A 333 71.28 1.51 8.18
CA PRO A 333 72.63 1.67 8.73
C PRO A 333 72.54 2.20 10.16
N ALA A 334 73.35 1.64 11.06
CA ALA A 334 73.43 2.08 12.46
C ALA A 334 74.08 3.48 12.52
N GLU A 335 73.32 4.49 12.95
CA GLU A 335 73.84 5.83 13.22
C GLU A 335 73.35 6.34 14.58
N GLU A 336 74.23 7.13 15.20
CA GLU A 336 74.47 7.27 16.63
C GLU A 336 73.39 7.98 17.44
N THR A 337 73.24 7.51 18.68
CA THR A 337 72.47 8.10 19.77
C THR A 337 73.12 9.37 20.33
N LYS A 338 72.34 10.46 20.49
CA LYS A 338 72.55 11.51 21.52
C LYS A 338 71.21 12.14 21.98
N PRO A 339 71.14 12.68 23.22
CA PRO A 339 69.93 12.57 24.04
C PRO A 339 69.10 13.87 24.20
N GLU A 340 67.80 13.65 24.39
CA GLU A 340 66.92 14.20 25.44
C GLU A 340 66.82 15.73 25.65
N GLU A 341 65.66 16.32 25.34
CA GLU A 341 65.18 17.50 26.08
C GLU A 341 63.63 17.57 26.21
N ALA A 342 63.24 17.63 27.48
CA ALA A 342 61.98 17.88 28.20
C ALA A 342 60.68 18.43 27.53
N LYS A 343 59.56 17.83 27.99
CA LYS A 343 58.16 18.36 28.04
C LYS A 343 58.02 19.53 29.06
N PRO A 344 56.98 20.40 29.02
CA PRO A 344 55.64 20.10 29.61
C PRO A 344 54.44 20.72 28.84
N ALA A 345 53.39 19.96 28.51
CA ALA A 345 52.12 19.83 29.26
C ALA A 345 51.37 21.14 29.63
N THR A 346 50.12 21.31 29.16
CA THR A 346 48.97 21.71 30.02
C THR A 346 47.56 21.61 29.39
N LYS A 347 46.65 20.98 30.17
CA LYS A 347 45.20 21.18 30.48
C LYS A 347 44.20 21.61 29.37
N LYS A 348 43.16 20.84 29.02
CA LYS A 348 41.95 20.35 29.76
C LYS A 348 40.90 21.44 30.10
N LYS A 349 39.75 21.48 29.39
CA LYS A 349 38.38 21.48 29.98
C LYS A 349 37.24 21.35 28.92
N PRO A 350 36.20 20.53 29.18
CA PRO A 350 34.97 20.46 28.37
C PRO A 350 33.78 21.18 29.04
N ALA A 351 32.74 21.51 28.28
CA ALA A 351 31.43 21.89 28.83
C ALA A 351 30.28 21.35 27.96
N ALA A 352 29.54 20.41 28.53
CA ALA A 352 28.21 20.01 28.10
C ALA A 352 27.20 20.57 29.12
N THR A 353 26.02 20.99 28.68
CA THR A 353 24.88 21.22 29.59
C THR A 353 23.58 20.79 28.93
N LYS A 354 22.95 19.78 29.56
CA LYS A 354 21.60 19.27 29.27
C LYS A 354 20.55 20.23 29.82
N ALA A 355 19.49 20.48 29.06
CA ALA A 355 18.24 21.04 29.57
C ALA A 355 17.15 19.94 29.56
N LYS A 356 16.38 19.90 30.65
CA LYS A 356 15.37 18.90 31.03
C LYS A 356 14.12 19.67 31.47
N LYS A 357 12.93 19.04 31.35
CA LYS A 357 11.56 19.43 31.80
C LYS A 357 10.66 19.94 30.67
N LYS A 358 9.36 19.64 30.60
CA LYS A 358 8.40 19.08 31.58
C LYS A 358 7.15 18.58 30.83
N ALA A 359 6.57 17.47 31.26
CA ALA A 359 5.16 17.13 31.02
C ALA A 359 4.27 17.71 32.12
N PRO A 360 2.95 17.81 31.89
CA PRO A 360 2.01 17.45 32.94
C PRO A 360 0.89 16.51 32.45
N ALA A 361 0.37 15.75 33.40
CA ALA A 361 -0.69 14.78 33.23
C ALA A 361 -2.01 15.24 33.88
N LYS A 362 -3.11 14.64 33.39
CA LYS A 362 -4.41 14.36 34.03
C LYS A 362 -5.37 15.51 34.34
N LYS A 363 -6.62 15.36 33.87
CA LYS A 363 -7.76 14.94 34.72
C LYS A 363 -8.98 14.49 33.90
N ALA A 364 -9.71 13.56 34.50
CA ALA A 364 -10.97 12.95 34.07
C ALA A 364 -12.16 13.52 34.85
N ALA A 365 -13.36 13.40 34.26
CA ALA A 365 -14.74 13.36 34.80
C ALA A 365 -15.64 13.94 33.68
N LYS A 366 -16.76 13.35 33.28
CA LYS A 366 -17.76 12.56 34.00
C LYS A 366 -18.53 11.69 33.00
#